data_AF-A0A7U9R1E6-F1
#
_entry.id   AF-A0A7U9R1E6-F1
#
_cell.length_a   1.000
_cell.length_b   1.000
_cell.length_c   1.000
_cell.angle_alpha   90.00
_cell.angle_beta   90.00
_cell.angle_gamma   90.00
#
_symmetry.space_group_name_H-M   'P 1'
#
loop_
_entity.id
_entity.type
_entity.pdbx_description
1 polymer ?
#
loop_
_entity_poly.entity_id
_entity_poly.type
_entity_poly.pdbx_seq_one_letter_code
_entity_poly.pdbx_strand_id
1 'polypeptide(L)'
;MKKYSIRLSHKVKSKSGMTLVELVVSMLLVAIIMAMVVGILSPAAKIFLRMQKLQYAQQILDNTAAQLQDMAGEATKYVKIYVNGNNIAGVGGAASGSALEFVNPEGYITLISADGSPAMDLMLEDTKIDTAEEVKKGRLVARYYNIAKITGTDTYQYNYTKGEVQIARAMARIFTDGYYMGNYLGIEFTYPAGAAAGSPVTYLEAKLSLYNHEDRMPEHLVAQEDVVLDFRYTVEREDEETAVNGP
;
A
#
# COMPACT_ATOMS: atom_id res chain seq x y z
N MET A 1 70.65 5.61 50.55
CA MET A 1 69.72 5.07 49.53
C MET A 1 68.61 4.31 50.25
N LYS A 2 67.37 4.84 50.24
CA LYS A 2 66.21 4.26 50.95
C LYS A 2 65.58 3.16 50.08
N LYS A 3 65.63 1.91 50.54
CA LYS A 3 64.82 0.80 49.98
C LYS A 3 63.39 0.94 50.50
N TYR A 4 62.47 1.35 49.63
CA TYR A 4 61.03 1.23 49.90
C TYR A 4 60.59 -0.18 49.54
N SER A 5 60.20 -0.99 50.53
CA SER A 5 59.55 -2.26 50.31
C SER A 5 58.07 -2.02 50.00
N ILE A 6 57.67 -2.31 48.77
CA ILE A 6 56.26 -2.31 48.39
C ILE A 6 55.67 -3.62 48.93
N ARG A 7 54.98 -3.55 50.08
CA ARG A 7 54.10 -4.64 50.53
C ARG A 7 52.87 -4.63 49.62
N LEU A 8 52.84 -5.51 48.62
CA LEU A 8 51.59 -5.90 47.97
C LEU A 8 50.70 -6.57 49.01
N SER A 9 49.67 -5.86 49.47
CA SER A 9 48.60 -6.45 50.29
C SER A 9 47.81 -7.40 49.39
N HIS A 10 48.13 -8.68 49.50
CA HIS A 10 47.43 -9.78 48.87
C HIS A 10 46.05 -9.90 49.52
N LYS A 11 45.07 -9.15 49.01
CA LYS A 11 43.66 -9.26 49.41
C LYS A 11 43.05 -10.46 48.68
N VAL A 12 43.43 -11.67 49.10
CA VAL A 12 42.72 -12.88 48.70
C VAL A 12 41.33 -12.79 49.30
N LYS A 13 40.34 -12.59 48.42
CA LYS A 13 38.92 -12.78 48.69
C LYS A 13 38.75 -14.06 49.51
N SER A 14 38.28 -13.94 50.74
CA SER A 14 37.76 -15.11 51.44
C SER A 14 36.60 -15.64 50.60
N LYS A 15 36.68 -16.91 50.20
CA LYS A 15 35.52 -17.63 49.70
C LYS A 15 34.69 -18.01 50.93
N SER A 16 33.98 -17.05 51.51
CA SER A 16 32.86 -17.37 52.39
C SER A 16 31.78 -17.97 51.50
N GLY A 17 31.45 -19.23 51.70
CA GLY A 17 30.26 -19.81 51.08
C GLY A 17 29.04 -18.99 51.49
N MET A 18 28.09 -18.82 50.57
CA MET A 18 26.81 -18.19 50.94
C MET A 18 26.11 -19.07 51.96
N THR A 19 25.70 -18.47 53.07
CA THR A 19 24.83 -19.16 54.03
C THR A 19 23.46 -19.38 53.38
N LEU A 20 22.75 -20.44 53.79
CA LEU A 20 21.41 -20.76 53.26
C LEU A 20 20.46 -19.55 53.37
N VAL A 21 20.58 -18.79 54.47
CA VAL A 21 19.77 -17.59 54.74
C VAL A 21 20.07 -16.48 53.72
N GLU A 22 21.34 -16.20 53.42
CA GLU A 22 21.72 -15.20 52.39
C GLU A 22 21.20 -15.59 51.00
N LEU A 23 21.19 -16.89 50.67
CA LEU A 23 20.64 -17.40 49.41
C LEU A 23 19.12 -17.21 49.33
N VAL A 24 18.40 -17.52 50.40
CA VAL A 24 16.94 -17.34 50.47
C VAL A 24 16.56 -15.86 50.41
N VAL A 25 17.27 -15.00 51.14
CA VAL A 25 17.00 -13.55 51.15
C VAL A 25 17.32 -12.92 49.80
N SER A 26 18.44 -13.29 49.16
CA SER A 26 18.79 -12.78 47.84
C SER A 26 17.78 -13.23 46.77
N MET A 27 17.33 -14.49 46.80
CA MET A 27 16.26 -14.96 45.91
C MET A 27 14.94 -14.22 46.13
N LEU A 28 14.55 -13.95 47.37
CA LEU A 28 13.34 -13.19 47.69
C LEU A 28 13.42 -11.75 47.16
N LEU A 29 14.55 -11.08 47.34
CA LEU A 29 14.76 -9.72 46.84
C LEU A 29 14.76 -9.68 45.30
N VAL A 30 15.41 -10.64 44.65
CA VAL A 30 15.37 -10.75 43.18
C VAL A 30 13.94 -10.98 42.69
N ALA A 31 13.16 -11.85 43.34
CA ALA A 31 11.77 -12.09 42.96
C ALA A 31 10.89 -10.82 43.08
N ILE A 32 11.05 -10.04 44.15
CA ILE A 32 10.34 -8.77 44.34
C ILE A 32 10.74 -7.75 43.25
N ILE A 33 12.04 -7.62 42.97
CA ILE A 33 12.54 -6.73 41.91
C ILE A 33 12.00 -7.16 40.55
N MET A 34 12.02 -8.46 40.24
CA MET A 34 11.56 -8.96 38.94
C MET A 34 10.06 -8.79 38.77
N ALA A 35 9.27 -8.93 39.84
CA ALA A 35 7.84 -8.61 39.82
C ALA A 35 7.59 -7.12 39.50
N MET A 36 8.36 -6.20 40.08
CA MET A 36 8.29 -4.77 39.77
C MET A 36 8.70 -4.48 38.32
N VAL A 37 9.79 -5.10 37.84
CA VAL A 37 10.26 -4.95 36.45
C VAL A 37 9.20 -5.41 35.46
N VAL A 38 8.54 -6.55 35.69
CA VAL A 38 7.46 -7.04 34.83
C VAL A 38 6.26 -6.09 34.83
N GLY A 39 5.92 -5.52 35.98
CA GLY A 39 4.86 -4.51 36.11
C GLY A 39 5.09 -3.27 35.25
N ILE A 40 6.34 -2.87 35.04
CA ILE A 40 6.72 -1.71 34.20
C ILE A 40 6.89 -2.13 32.73
N LEU A 41 7.56 -3.26 32.48
CA LEU A 41 7.96 -3.68 31.14
C LEU A 41 6.77 -4.13 30.29
N SER A 42 5.75 -4.78 30.88
CA SER A 42 4.61 -5.31 30.13
C SER A 42 3.75 -4.19 29.49
N PRO A 43 3.32 -3.13 30.22
CA PRO A 43 2.66 -1.98 29.60
C PRO A 43 3.54 -1.27 28.57
N ALA A 44 4.83 -1.08 28.87
CA ALA A 44 5.77 -0.43 27.96
C ALA A 44 5.94 -1.21 26.64
N ALA A 45 6.05 -2.54 26.71
CA ALA A 45 6.14 -3.41 25.53
C ALA A 45 4.87 -3.35 24.68
N LYS A 46 3.69 -3.32 25.29
CA LYS A 46 2.41 -3.16 24.56
C LYS A 46 2.34 -1.82 23.84
N ILE A 47 2.73 -0.74 24.50
CA ILE A 47 2.78 0.60 23.89
C ILE A 47 3.77 0.62 22.75
N PHE A 48 4.97 0.07 22.96
CA PHE A 48 6.01 -0.02 21.95
C PHE A 48 5.54 -0.78 20.70
N LEU A 49 4.92 -1.95 20.86
CA LEU A 49 4.38 -2.73 19.75
C LEU A 49 3.26 -1.99 19.02
N ARG A 50 2.37 -1.30 19.76
CA ARG A 50 1.31 -0.48 19.15
C ARG A 50 1.90 0.67 18.34
N MET A 51 2.89 1.36 18.89
CA MET A 51 3.59 2.45 18.21
C MET A 51 4.31 1.96 16.96
N GLN A 52 5.00 0.82 17.04
CA GLN A 52 5.68 0.20 15.90
C GLN A 52 4.68 -0.17 14.78
N LYS A 53 3.53 -0.76 15.13
CA LYS A 53 2.47 -1.07 14.14
C LYS A 53 1.93 0.19 13.45
N LEU A 54 1.72 1.28 14.19
CA LEU A 54 1.29 2.55 13.62
C LEU A 54 2.36 3.17 12.72
N GLN A 55 3.63 3.14 13.11
CA GLN A 55 4.73 3.63 12.28
C GLN A 55 4.83 2.86 10.95
N TYR A 56 4.69 1.53 10.98
CA TYR A 56 4.65 0.74 9.75
C TYR A 56 3.41 1.04 8.90
N ALA A 57 2.24 1.20 9.51
CA ALA A 57 1.03 1.57 8.80
C ALA A 57 1.20 2.92 8.08
N GLN A 58 1.77 3.91 8.75
CA GLN A 58 2.05 5.21 8.14
C GLN A 58 3.10 5.10 7.03
N GLN A 59 4.18 4.37 7.23
CA GLN A 59 5.18 4.14 6.18
C GLN A 59 4.58 3.49 4.92
N ILE A 60 3.63 2.55 5.09
CA ILE A 60 2.90 1.95 3.96
C ILE A 60 2.09 3.02 3.22
N LEU A 61 1.39 3.89 3.95
CA LEU A 61 0.60 4.98 3.36
C LEU A 61 1.48 6.02 2.66
N ASP A 62 2.54 6.53 3.31
CA ASP A 62 3.47 7.51 2.75
C ASP A 62 4.08 7.04 1.42
N ASN A 63 4.56 5.79 1.40
CA ASN A 63 5.14 5.21 0.19
C ASN A 63 4.07 4.95 -0.89
N THR A 64 2.86 4.56 -0.50
CA THR A 64 1.74 4.38 -1.43
C THR A 64 1.35 5.73 -2.03
N ALA A 65 1.30 6.78 -1.22
CA ALA A 65 1.02 8.15 -1.64
C ALA A 65 2.06 8.64 -2.65
N ALA A 66 3.35 8.49 -2.34
CA ALA A 66 4.44 8.83 -3.26
C ALA A 66 4.34 8.06 -4.59
N GLN A 67 4.08 6.75 -4.52
CA GLN A 67 3.96 5.92 -5.71
C GLN A 67 2.72 6.23 -6.55
N LEU A 68 1.60 6.59 -5.91
CA LEU A 68 0.40 7.07 -6.60
C LEU A 68 0.63 8.44 -7.23
N GLN A 69 1.35 9.36 -6.58
CA GLN A 69 1.73 10.65 -7.16
C GLN A 69 2.61 10.46 -8.39
N ASP A 70 3.59 9.54 -8.32
CA ASP A 70 4.45 9.24 -9.47
C ASP A 70 3.65 8.67 -10.64
N MET A 71 2.79 7.68 -10.40
CA MET A 71 1.97 7.07 -11.46
C MET A 71 0.91 8.02 -12.01
N ALA A 72 0.17 8.73 -11.14
CA ALA A 72 -0.84 9.69 -11.58
C ALA A 72 -0.19 10.87 -12.31
N GLY A 73 1.02 11.29 -11.92
CA GLY A 73 1.78 12.32 -12.61
C GLY A 73 2.13 11.96 -14.07
N GLU A 74 2.10 10.68 -14.43
CA GLU A 74 2.26 10.20 -15.81
C GLU A 74 0.96 10.28 -16.63
N ALA A 75 -0.17 10.66 -16.04
CA ALA A 75 -1.42 10.81 -16.77
C ALA A 75 -1.28 11.84 -17.91
N THR A 76 -1.68 11.41 -19.09
CA THR A 76 -1.74 12.19 -20.33
C THR A 76 -3.14 12.07 -20.92
N LYS A 77 -3.58 13.10 -21.66
CA LYS A 77 -4.86 13.16 -22.37
C LYS A 77 -6.08 13.22 -21.46
N TYR A 78 -6.38 12.16 -20.72
CA TYR A 78 -7.53 12.09 -19.85
C TYR A 78 -7.24 11.34 -18.56
N VAL A 79 -8.13 11.55 -17.59
CA VAL A 79 -8.26 10.77 -16.37
C VAL A 79 -9.73 10.37 -16.20
N LYS A 80 -9.96 9.17 -15.69
CA LYS A 80 -11.29 8.60 -15.46
C LYS A 80 -11.30 7.85 -14.14
N ILE A 81 -12.31 8.09 -13.31
CA ILE A 81 -12.47 7.40 -12.03
C ILE A 81 -13.61 6.39 -12.18
N TYR A 82 -13.39 5.17 -11.71
CA TYR A 82 -14.45 4.15 -11.58
C TYR A 82 -14.80 3.94 -10.12
N VAL A 83 -16.08 3.65 -9.86
CA VAL A 83 -16.57 3.26 -8.52
C VAL A 83 -15.78 2.08 -7.96
N ASN A 84 -15.43 1.11 -8.81
CA ASN A 84 -14.56 -0.02 -8.47
C ASN A 84 -13.65 -0.41 -9.64
N GLY A 85 -12.53 -1.06 -9.34
CA GLY A 85 -11.58 -1.53 -10.36
C GLY A 85 -11.95 -2.84 -11.06
N ASN A 86 -13.12 -3.41 -10.79
CA ASN A 86 -13.52 -4.73 -11.29
C ASN A 86 -14.76 -4.60 -12.18
N ASN A 87 -14.77 -5.30 -13.31
CA ASN A 87 -15.90 -5.32 -14.27
C ASN A 87 -16.24 -3.93 -14.83
N ILE A 88 -15.20 -3.23 -15.30
CA ILE A 88 -15.31 -1.85 -15.80
C ILE A 88 -15.76 -1.75 -17.27
N ALA A 89 -15.90 -2.88 -17.97
CA ALA A 89 -16.36 -2.90 -19.35
C ALA A 89 -17.81 -2.38 -19.45
N GLY A 90 -18.09 -1.44 -20.36
CA GLY A 90 -19.42 -0.83 -20.46
C GLY A 90 -19.70 0.26 -19.43
N VAL A 91 -18.73 0.61 -18.58
CA VAL A 91 -18.93 1.51 -17.44
C VAL A 91 -18.36 2.90 -17.74
N GLY A 92 -19.17 3.93 -17.50
CA GLY A 92 -18.75 5.33 -17.57
C GLY A 92 -17.96 5.80 -16.34
N GLY A 93 -17.48 7.03 -16.37
CA GLY A 93 -16.76 7.65 -15.26
C GLY A 93 -17.67 8.04 -14.10
N ALA A 94 -17.10 8.07 -12.90
CA ALA A 94 -17.73 8.50 -11.67
C ALA A 94 -17.01 9.73 -11.09
N ALA A 95 -17.69 10.49 -10.22
CA ALA A 95 -17.08 11.63 -9.53
C ALA A 95 -16.05 11.20 -8.47
N SER A 96 -16.24 10.01 -7.89
CA SER A 96 -15.31 9.37 -6.94
C SER A 96 -15.39 7.85 -7.04
N GLY A 97 -14.35 7.17 -6.57
CA GLY A 97 -14.30 5.71 -6.57
C GLY A 97 -12.90 5.15 -6.31
N SER A 98 -12.77 3.83 -6.32
CA SER A 98 -11.53 3.15 -5.89
C SER A 98 -10.56 2.75 -6.99
N ALA A 99 -10.86 3.14 -8.24
CA ALA A 99 -9.96 2.92 -9.37
C ALA A 99 -9.82 4.16 -10.25
N LEU A 100 -8.59 4.38 -10.71
CA LEU A 100 -8.21 5.49 -11.57
C LEU A 100 -7.65 4.94 -12.89
N GLU A 101 -8.15 5.44 -14.00
CA GLU A 101 -7.71 5.15 -15.35
C GLU A 101 -7.16 6.41 -16.02
N PHE A 102 -6.09 6.28 -16.78
CA PHE A 102 -5.52 7.36 -17.60
C PHE A 102 -4.66 6.80 -18.73
N VAL A 103 -4.26 7.63 -19.69
CA VAL A 103 -3.27 7.26 -20.71
C VAL A 103 -1.88 7.63 -20.22
N ASN A 104 -0.93 6.71 -20.20
CA ASN A 104 0.45 7.02 -19.84
C ASN A 104 1.24 7.59 -21.05
N PRO A 105 2.46 8.12 -20.86
CA PRO A 105 3.24 8.73 -21.94
C PRO A 105 3.69 7.73 -23.01
N GLU A 106 3.66 6.43 -22.70
CA GLU A 106 3.96 5.34 -23.63
C GLU A 106 2.77 4.99 -24.54
N GLY A 107 1.60 5.59 -24.31
CA GLY A 107 0.39 5.38 -25.11
C GLY A 107 -0.44 4.16 -24.67
N TYR A 108 -0.22 3.65 -23.46
CA TYR A 108 -1.05 2.61 -22.86
C TYR A 108 -2.11 3.22 -21.95
N ILE A 109 -3.27 2.59 -21.88
CA ILE A 109 -4.25 2.90 -20.84
C ILE A 109 -3.82 2.17 -19.57
N THR A 110 -3.60 2.94 -18.50
CA THR A 110 -3.19 2.45 -17.19
C THR A 110 -4.38 2.55 -16.24
N LEU A 111 -4.73 1.42 -15.62
CA LEU A 111 -5.76 1.30 -14.60
C LEU A 111 -5.12 0.93 -13.26
N ILE A 112 -5.27 1.80 -12.28
CA ILE A 112 -4.72 1.65 -10.93
C ILE A 112 -5.86 1.40 -9.95
N SER A 113 -5.76 0.34 -9.14
CA SER A 113 -6.74 0.06 -8.09
C SER A 113 -6.17 -0.77 -6.96
N ALA A 114 -6.89 -0.78 -5.82
CA ALA A 114 -6.62 -1.67 -4.69
C ALA A 114 -7.75 -2.71 -4.47
N ASP A 115 -8.64 -2.90 -5.44
CA ASP A 115 -9.81 -3.77 -5.33
C ASP A 115 -9.53 -5.25 -5.60
N GLY A 116 -8.26 -5.57 -5.87
CA GLY A 116 -7.84 -6.85 -6.38
C GLY A 116 -7.94 -6.91 -7.91
N SER A 117 -7.48 -8.01 -8.46
CA SER A 117 -7.59 -8.32 -9.88
C SER A 117 -7.77 -9.83 -10.01
N PRO A 118 -8.77 -10.32 -10.75
CA PRO A 118 -8.85 -11.73 -11.06
C PRO A 118 -7.64 -12.16 -11.91
N ALA A 119 -7.42 -13.46 -12.02
CA ALA A 119 -6.46 -14.00 -12.98
C ALA A 119 -6.86 -13.55 -14.40
N MET A 120 -5.87 -13.16 -15.19
CA MET A 120 -6.11 -12.62 -16.53
C MET A 120 -4.99 -12.99 -17.50
N ASP A 121 -5.34 -13.01 -18.78
CA ASP A 121 -4.39 -13.33 -19.83
C ASP A 121 -3.60 -12.07 -20.23
N LEU A 122 -2.28 -12.20 -20.26
CA LEU A 122 -1.41 -11.15 -20.78
C LEU A 122 -1.30 -11.33 -22.30
N MET A 123 -1.63 -10.28 -23.04
CA MET A 123 -1.79 -10.31 -24.49
C MET A 123 -0.79 -9.37 -25.17
N LEU A 124 -0.15 -9.86 -26.22
CA LEU A 124 0.50 -9.06 -27.25
C LEU A 124 -0.38 -9.09 -28.49
N GLU A 125 -1.05 -7.97 -28.77
CA GLU A 125 -2.07 -7.89 -29.82
C GLU A 125 -3.13 -8.99 -29.59
N ASP A 126 -3.21 -9.98 -30.48
CA ASP A 126 -4.13 -11.10 -30.39
C ASP A 126 -3.55 -12.38 -29.78
N THR A 127 -2.26 -12.38 -29.45
CA THR A 127 -1.53 -13.56 -28.95
C THR A 127 -1.37 -13.51 -27.44
N LYS A 128 -1.76 -14.60 -26.75
CA LYS A 128 -1.46 -14.79 -25.33
C LYS A 128 0.03 -15.01 -25.14
N ILE A 129 0.65 -14.18 -24.31
CA ILE A 129 2.08 -14.28 -23.95
C ILE A 129 2.28 -14.90 -22.57
N ASP A 130 1.36 -14.67 -21.63
CA ASP A 130 1.45 -15.20 -20.27
C ASP A 130 0.08 -15.14 -19.57
N THR A 131 0.01 -15.57 -18.31
CA THR A 131 -1.15 -15.41 -17.42
C THR A 131 -0.72 -14.71 -16.15
N ALA A 132 -1.38 -13.60 -15.84
CA ALA A 132 -1.23 -12.94 -14.56
C ALA A 132 -2.07 -13.66 -13.49
N GLU A 133 -1.43 -14.01 -12.38
CA GLU A 133 -2.11 -14.59 -11.21
C GLU A 133 -3.04 -13.57 -10.54
N GLU A 134 -4.12 -14.09 -9.97
CA GLU A 134 -5.06 -13.33 -9.16
C GLU A 134 -4.34 -12.54 -8.06
N VAL A 135 -4.74 -11.27 -7.91
CA VAL A 135 -4.29 -10.38 -6.84
C VAL A 135 -5.45 -10.15 -5.88
N LYS A 136 -5.19 -10.42 -4.60
CA LYS A 136 -6.17 -10.19 -3.54
C LYS A 136 -6.47 -8.71 -3.38
N LYS A 137 -7.70 -8.42 -2.95
CA LYS A 137 -8.13 -7.09 -2.51
C LYS A 137 -7.19 -6.56 -1.43
N GLY A 138 -6.95 -5.26 -1.43
CA GLY A 138 -6.01 -4.63 -0.49
C GLY A 138 -4.56 -4.55 -0.96
N ARG A 139 -4.30 -4.80 -2.24
CA ARG A 139 -2.99 -4.66 -2.89
C ARG A 139 -3.09 -3.67 -4.03
N LEU A 140 -2.17 -2.72 -4.10
CA LEU A 140 -2.06 -1.78 -5.21
C LEU A 140 -1.57 -2.49 -6.47
N VAL A 141 -2.39 -2.43 -7.52
CA VAL A 141 -2.12 -3.04 -8.82
C VAL A 141 -2.29 -1.99 -9.91
N ALA A 142 -1.37 -2.00 -10.89
CA ALA A 142 -1.52 -1.30 -12.14
C ALA A 142 -1.71 -2.31 -13.29
N ARG A 143 -2.74 -2.11 -14.10
CA ARG A 143 -3.01 -2.89 -15.31
C ARG A 143 -2.85 -1.99 -16.53
N TYR A 144 -2.21 -2.50 -17.57
CA TYR A 144 -1.91 -1.75 -18.79
C TYR A 144 -2.67 -2.37 -19.95
N TYR A 145 -3.26 -1.55 -20.81
CA TYR A 145 -4.08 -1.97 -21.94
C TYR A 145 -3.64 -1.28 -23.24
N ASN A 146 -3.74 -2.00 -24.35
CA ASN A 146 -3.52 -1.42 -25.67
C ASN A 146 -4.79 -0.69 -26.14
N ILE A 147 -4.62 0.49 -26.71
CA ILE A 147 -5.72 1.24 -27.33
C ILE A 147 -6.14 0.50 -28.61
N ALA A 148 -7.41 0.11 -28.72
CA ALA A 148 -7.91 -0.80 -29.75
C ALA A 148 -8.36 -0.09 -31.04
N LYS A 149 -8.78 1.18 -30.99
CA LYS A 149 -9.24 1.94 -32.17
C LYS A 149 -8.91 3.43 -32.08
N ILE A 150 -8.41 3.98 -33.18
CA ILE A 150 -8.41 5.41 -33.48
C ILE A 150 -9.13 5.54 -34.83
N THR A 151 -10.45 5.73 -34.83
CA THR A 151 -11.19 5.98 -36.09
C THR A 151 -11.84 7.36 -36.03
N GLY A 152 -11.13 8.37 -36.53
CA GLY A 152 -11.65 9.71 -36.87
C GLY A 152 -12.19 10.58 -35.72
N THR A 153 -12.33 10.01 -34.53
CA THR A 153 -12.75 10.62 -33.28
C THR A 153 -11.82 10.04 -32.23
N ASP A 154 -11.29 10.85 -31.32
CA ASP A 154 -10.29 10.47 -30.30
C ASP A 154 -10.86 9.52 -29.23
N THR A 155 -11.39 8.36 -29.63
CA THR A 155 -11.96 7.37 -28.71
C THR A 155 -10.85 6.51 -28.13
N TYR A 156 -10.55 6.68 -26.85
CA TYR A 156 -9.56 5.86 -26.13
C TYR A 156 -10.13 4.50 -25.70
N GLN A 157 -10.75 3.79 -26.65
CA GLN A 157 -11.36 2.50 -26.36
C GLN A 157 -10.34 1.36 -26.35
N TYR A 158 -10.54 0.40 -25.45
CA TYR A 158 -9.72 -0.80 -25.33
C TYR A 158 -10.53 -2.01 -24.92
N ASN A 159 -10.05 -3.19 -25.31
CA ASN A 159 -10.68 -4.46 -24.94
C ASN A 159 -10.27 -4.84 -23.51
N TYR A 160 -11.25 -4.91 -22.61
CA TYR A 160 -11.08 -5.38 -21.24
C TYR A 160 -11.14 -6.92 -21.15
N THR A 161 -11.87 -7.54 -22.07
CA THR A 161 -12.00 -9.00 -22.19
C THR A 161 -11.71 -9.47 -23.61
N LYS A 162 -11.43 -10.77 -23.77
CA LYS A 162 -11.51 -11.51 -25.04
C LYS A 162 -12.42 -12.71 -24.79
N GLY A 163 -13.62 -12.69 -25.36
CA GLY A 163 -14.73 -13.50 -24.86
C GLY A 163 -15.04 -13.23 -23.39
N GLU A 164 -15.06 -14.27 -22.55
CA GLU A 164 -15.34 -14.17 -21.11
C GLU A 164 -14.09 -13.96 -20.23
N VAL A 165 -12.89 -14.00 -20.82
CA VAL A 165 -11.62 -13.90 -20.09
C VAL A 165 -11.15 -12.45 -20.05
N GLN A 166 -10.81 -11.94 -18.87
CA GLN A 166 -10.17 -10.63 -18.76
C GLN A 166 -8.76 -10.67 -19.34
N ILE A 167 -8.38 -9.62 -20.05
CA ILE A 167 -7.08 -9.50 -20.68
C ILE A 167 -6.39 -8.21 -20.26
N ALA A 168 -5.07 -8.17 -20.35
CA ALA A 168 -4.30 -6.94 -20.26
C ALA A 168 -3.05 -7.06 -21.12
N ARG A 169 -2.41 -5.94 -21.45
CA ARG A 169 -1.07 -5.93 -22.04
C ARG A 169 -0.02 -6.37 -21.02
N ALA A 170 -0.13 -5.84 -19.81
CA ALA A 170 0.74 -6.14 -18.68
C ALA A 170 0.01 -5.86 -17.36
N MET A 171 0.49 -6.45 -16.28
CA MET A 171 0.02 -6.17 -14.93
C MET A 171 1.22 -6.06 -13.99
N ALA A 172 1.22 -5.04 -13.14
CA ALA A 172 2.24 -4.80 -12.13
C ALA A 172 1.63 -4.82 -10.73
N ARG A 173 2.16 -5.68 -9.87
CA ARG A 173 1.97 -5.58 -8.42
C ARG A 173 2.97 -4.55 -7.90
N ILE A 174 2.49 -3.39 -7.51
CA ILE A 174 3.36 -2.24 -7.18
C ILE A 174 4.21 -2.53 -5.94
N PHE A 175 3.61 -3.22 -4.96
CA PHE A 175 4.31 -3.73 -3.79
C PHE A 175 4.08 -5.23 -3.64
N THR A 176 5.04 -5.92 -3.02
CA THR A 176 4.91 -7.35 -2.70
C THR A 176 3.92 -7.58 -1.57
N ASP A 177 3.35 -8.78 -1.45
CA ASP A 177 2.36 -9.07 -0.39
C ASP A 177 2.91 -8.86 1.03
N GLY A 178 4.20 -9.17 1.24
CA GLY A 178 4.86 -8.97 2.52
C GLY A 178 4.97 -7.50 2.93
N TYR A 179 4.97 -6.58 1.96
CA TYR A 179 5.07 -5.14 2.21
C TYR A 179 3.90 -4.61 3.08
N TYR A 180 2.70 -5.13 2.86
CA TYR A 180 1.50 -4.68 3.58
C TYR A 180 1.42 -5.22 5.02
N MET A 181 2.32 -6.12 5.41
CA MET A 181 2.40 -6.70 6.76
C MET A 181 1.07 -7.27 7.29
N GLY A 182 0.27 -7.85 6.39
CA GLY A 182 -1.05 -8.41 6.71
C GLY A 182 -2.20 -7.41 6.72
N ASN A 183 -1.95 -6.14 6.39
CA ASN A 183 -2.98 -5.13 6.21
C ASN A 183 -3.52 -5.11 4.77
N TYR A 184 -4.58 -4.34 4.56
CA TYR A 184 -5.33 -4.21 3.32
C TYR A 184 -5.50 -2.74 2.97
N LEU A 185 -5.01 -2.35 1.79
CA LEU A 185 -5.12 -0.99 1.30
C LEU A 185 -6.52 -0.70 0.71
N GLY A 186 -7.07 0.46 1.04
CA GLY A 186 -8.21 1.08 0.36
C GLY A 186 -7.75 2.40 -0.23
N ILE A 187 -8.30 2.72 -1.40
CA ILE A 187 -8.06 3.99 -2.09
C ILE A 187 -9.42 4.52 -2.53
N GLU A 188 -9.64 5.81 -2.35
CA GLU A 188 -10.78 6.55 -2.89
C GLU A 188 -10.25 7.79 -3.61
N PHE A 189 -10.30 7.78 -4.93
CA PHE A 189 -10.02 8.92 -5.78
C PHE A 189 -11.26 9.80 -5.90
N THR A 190 -11.08 11.11 -5.90
CA THR A 190 -12.16 12.09 -6.03
C THR A 190 -11.71 13.26 -6.88
N TYR A 191 -12.57 13.69 -7.81
CA TYR A 191 -12.35 14.93 -8.54
C TYR A 191 -12.52 16.16 -7.64
N PRO A 192 -11.74 17.23 -7.86
CA PRO A 192 -11.99 18.49 -7.16
C PRO A 192 -13.37 19.06 -7.50
N ALA A 193 -13.94 19.80 -6.54
CA ALA A 193 -15.26 20.38 -6.70
C ALA A 193 -15.36 21.25 -7.97
N GLY A 194 -16.36 20.98 -8.79
CA GLY A 194 -16.60 21.73 -10.04
C GLY A 194 -15.91 21.16 -11.29
N ALA A 195 -15.13 20.09 -11.19
CA ALA A 195 -14.62 19.38 -12.37
C ALA A 195 -15.77 18.70 -13.14
N ALA A 196 -16.06 19.19 -14.34
CA ALA A 196 -17.06 18.61 -15.23
C ALA A 196 -16.39 17.71 -16.30
N ALA A 197 -17.16 16.80 -16.88
CA ALA A 197 -16.70 15.97 -18.00
C ALA A 197 -16.19 16.85 -19.16
N GLY A 198 -15.10 16.43 -19.80
CA GLY A 198 -14.40 17.17 -20.86
C GLY A 198 -13.70 18.45 -20.40
N SER A 199 -13.71 18.76 -19.09
CA SER A 199 -12.99 19.91 -18.56
C SER A 199 -11.57 19.53 -18.16
N PRO A 200 -10.59 20.45 -18.32
CA PRO A 200 -9.24 20.23 -17.80
C PRO A 200 -9.25 19.98 -16.29
N VAL A 201 -8.51 18.97 -15.86
CA VAL A 201 -8.27 18.64 -14.46
C VAL A 201 -6.78 18.75 -14.20
N THR A 202 -6.40 19.44 -13.13
CA THR A 202 -4.99 19.68 -12.77
C THR A 202 -4.51 18.76 -11.65
N TYR A 203 -5.44 18.27 -10.82
CA TYR A 203 -5.15 17.34 -9.73
C TYR A 203 -6.37 16.48 -9.38
N LEU A 204 -6.13 15.39 -8.65
CA LEU A 204 -7.15 14.62 -7.93
C LEU A 204 -6.85 14.59 -6.44
N GLU A 205 -7.89 14.36 -5.65
CA GLU A 205 -7.74 14.00 -4.24
C GLU A 205 -7.81 12.48 -4.13
N ALA A 206 -6.91 11.88 -3.37
CA ALA A 206 -6.94 10.46 -3.05
C ALA A 206 -6.89 10.26 -1.54
N LYS A 207 -7.87 9.53 -1.01
CA LYS A 207 -7.88 9.08 0.38
C LYS A 207 -7.35 7.66 0.45
N LEU A 208 -6.26 7.47 1.17
CA LEU A 208 -5.63 6.18 1.40
C LEU A 208 -5.99 5.69 2.80
N SER A 209 -6.54 4.48 2.87
CA SER A 209 -6.95 3.87 4.13
C SER A 209 -6.31 2.50 4.28
N LEU A 210 -5.73 2.22 5.44
CA LEU A 210 -5.12 0.93 5.73
C LEU A 210 -5.95 0.19 6.78
N TYR A 211 -6.35 -1.04 6.47
CA TYR A 211 -7.22 -1.87 7.32
C TYR A 211 -6.49 -3.12 7.78
N ASN A 212 -6.77 -3.59 8.99
CA ASN A 212 -6.23 -4.86 9.51
C ASN A 212 -7.09 -6.09 9.16
N HIS A 213 -8.13 -5.91 8.35
CA HIS A 213 -9.04 -6.96 7.91
C HIS A 213 -9.43 -6.76 6.44
N GLU A 214 -9.81 -7.85 5.76
CA GLU A 214 -10.02 -7.89 4.31
C GLU A 214 -11.31 -7.21 3.84
N ASP A 215 -12.32 -7.12 4.71
CA ASP A 215 -13.58 -6.44 4.40
C ASP A 215 -13.43 -4.93 4.20
N ARG A 216 -12.36 -4.34 4.76
CA ARG A 216 -12.06 -2.91 4.78
C ARG A 216 -13.18 -2.09 5.46
N MET A 217 -13.81 -2.65 6.50
CA MET A 217 -14.82 -1.93 7.26
C MET A 217 -14.19 -0.89 8.21
N PRO A 218 -14.90 0.21 8.55
CA PRO A 218 -14.34 1.29 9.38
C PRO A 218 -13.80 0.87 10.74
N GLU A 219 -14.36 -0.16 11.38
CA GLU A 219 -13.89 -0.74 12.64
C GLU A 219 -12.49 -1.36 12.55
N HIS A 220 -12.05 -1.71 11.35
CA HIS A 220 -10.76 -2.31 11.06
C HIS A 220 -9.71 -1.29 10.60
N LEU A 221 -10.07 0.01 10.56
CA LEU A 221 -9.17 1.08 10.15
C LEU A 221 -7.98 1.21 11.11
N VAL A 222 -6.77 1.15 10.57
CA VAL A 222 -5.51 1.27 11.29
C VAL A 222 -4.92 2.67 11.15
N ALA A 223 -4.89 3.18 9.92
CA ALA A 223 -4.36 4.49 9.56
C ALA A 223 -5.05 4.99 8.29
N GLN A 224 -5.06 6.30 8.10
CA GLN A 224 -5.58 6.96 6.92
C GLN A 224 -4.76 8.21 6.63
N GLU A 225 -4.63 8.53 5.35
CA GLU A 225 -3.98 9.74 4.84
C GLU A 225 -4.75 10.26 3.62
N ASP A 226 -4.80 11.58 3.46
CA ASP A 226 -5.32 12.23 2.26
C ASP A 226 -4.14 12.83 1.47
N VAL A 227 -4.07 12.54 0.18
CA VAL A 227 -3.01 13.00 -0.72
C VAL A 227 -3.60 13.69 -1.94
N VAL A 228 -2.94 14.76 -2.38
CA VAL A 228 -3.22 15.41 -3.66
C VAL A 228 -2.32 14.80 -4.73
N LEU A 229 -2.92 14.39 -5.83
CA LEU A 229 -2.27 13.81 -7.00
C LEU A 229 -2.24 14.86 -8.11
N ASP A 230 -1.13 15.60 -8.22
CA ASP A 230 -0.94 16.61 -9.26
C ASP A 230 -0.55 15.98 -10.60
N PHE A 231 -1.13 16.48 -11.69
CA PHE A 231 -0.81 16.03 -13.03
C PHE A 231 0.33 16.84 -13.65
N ARG A 232 1.30 16.16 -14.28
CA ARG A 232 2.42 16.83 -14.98
C ARG A 232 2.01 17.37 -16.35
N TYR A 233 0.97 16.81 -16.93
CA TYR A 233 0.45 17.16 -18.24
C TYR A 233 -1.01 17.63 -18.13
N THR A 234 -1.47 18.36 -19.14
CA THR A 234 -2.90 18.67 -19.25
C THR A 234 -3.67 17.37 -19.48
N VAL A 235 -4.63 17.12 -18.60
CA VAL A 235 -5.56 16.00 -18.71
C VAL A 235 -6.98 16.52 -18.59
N GLU A 236 -7.92 15.85 -19.25
CA GLU A 236 -9.35 16.14 -19.16
C GLU A 236 -10.07 15.06 -18.37
N ARG A 237 -11.16 15.42 -17.70
CA ARG A 237 -12.04 14.43 -17.08
C ARG A 237 -12.79 13.67 -18.15
N GLU A 238 -12.63 12.36 -18.18
CA GLU A 238 -13.38 11.44 -19.05
C GLU A 238 -14.48 10.72 -18.25
N ASP A 239 -15.69 10.72 -18.80
CA ASP A 239 -16.86 10.04 -18.24
C ASP A 239 -17.46 9.02 -19.23
N GLU A 240 -17.06 9.02 -20.50
CA GLU A 240 -17.52 8.08 -21.52
C GLU A 240 -16.91 6.67 -21.35
N GLU A 241 -17.48 5.70 -22.06
CA GLU A 241 -17.02 4.32 -22.06
C GLU A 241 -15.69 4.16 -22.82
N THR A 242 -14.68 3.67 -22.11
CA THR A 242 -13.32 3.39 -22.64
C THR A 242 -13.06 1.89 -22.66
N ALA A 243 -13.39 1.18 -21.57
CA ALA A 243 -13.30 -0.27 -21.50
C ALA A 243 -14.50 -0.95 -22.19
N VAL A 244 -14.25 -1.79 -23.19
CA VAL A 244 -15.28 -2.58 -23.89
C VAL A 244 -15.03 -4.08 -23.73
N ASN A 245 -16.09 -4.88 -23.84
CA ASN A 245 -15.93 -6.33 -23.98
C ASN A 245 -15.40 -6.63 -25.38
N GLY A 246 -14.24 -7.29 -25.45
CA GLY A 246 -13.69 -7.69 -26.73
C GLY A 246 -14.43 -8.89 -27.33
N PRO A 247 -14.30 -9.10 -28.64
CA PRO A 247 -14.88 -10.25 -29.33
C PRO A 247 -14.32 -11.60 -28.82
#